data_AF-A0A7S4B735-F1
#
_entry.id   AF-A0A7S4B735-F1
#
_cell.length_a   1.000
_cell.length_b   1.000
_cell.length_c   1.000
_cell.angle_alpha   90.00
_cell.angle_beta   90.00
_cell.angle_gamma   90.00
#
_symmetry.space_group_name_H-M   'P 1'
#
loop_
_entity.id
_entity.type
_entity.pdbx_description
1 polymer ?
#
loop_
_entity_poly.entity_id
_entity_poly.type
_entity_poly.pdbx_seq_one_letter_code
_entity_poly.pdbx_strand_id
1 'polypeptide(L)'
;MAVLLSERAGDGEAELVLSEAEQHCSTALKHRADYVQAHHLMGNILMSKGKPDAATKSYALAEALATSLVVNNAASASDTDAILPTFLDGVRVGHVQQLQLEDGTTRAATTLAMEPLILKIESLLTSDECDELISLAAPRLKASLTMGNTTAATRTSSSVFLPASEAALLVTLQRRLAALAQLPL
;
A
#
# COMPACT_ATOMS: atom_id res chain seq x y z
N MET A 1 -4.31 35.05 42.14
CA MET A 1 -3.28 35.30 41.13
C MET A 1 -2.31 34.13 41.13
N ALA A 2 -2.44 33.25 40.15
CA ALA A 2 -1.45 32.21 39.89
C ALA A 2 -1.35 32.03 38.37
N VAL A 3 -0.22 32.50 37.85
CA VAL A 3 0.49 31.96 36.69
C VAL A 3 -0.23 32.05 35.34
N LEU A 4 -0.14 33.24 34.75
CA LEU A 4 0.15 33.40 33.32
C LEU A 4 1.49 32.71 33.05
N LEU A 5 1.53 31.73 32.13
CA LEU A 5 2.68 31.32 31.28
C LEU A 5 2.34 30.01 30.56
N SER A 6 1.54 30.05 29.48
CA SER A 6 1.57 28.99 28.46
C SER A 6 1.13 29.41 27.05
N GLU A 7 0.87 30.69 26.80
CA GLU A 7 0.57 31.15 25.44
C GLU A 7 1.86 31.62 24.77
N ARG A 8 2.04 31.22 23.50
CA ARG A 8 2.85 31.89 22.44
C ARG A 8 4.04 31.14 21.83
N ALA A 9 3.98 29.82 21.63
CA ALA A 9 5.00 29.14 20.82
C ALA A 9 4.51 28.03 19.85
N GLY A 10 3.20 27.79 19.67
CA GLY A 10 2.72 26.62 18.89
C GLY A 10 1.74 26.89 17.75
N ASP A 11 1.05 28.02 17.74
CA ASP A 11 -0.16 28.16 16.91
C ASP A 11 0.15 28.45 15.43
N GLY A 12 1.22 29.21 15.15
CA GLY A 12 1.58 29.61 13.78
C GLY A 12 2.14 28.47 12.92
N GLU A 13 2.96 27.59 13.49
CA GLU A 13 3.51 26.42 12.79
C GLU A 13 2.43 25.36 12.53
N ALA A 14 1.54 25.14 13.50
CA ALA A 14 0.42 24.22 13.33
C ALA A 14 -0.55 24.72 12.24
N GLU A 15 -0.85 26.02 12.20
CA GLU A 15 -1.73 26.61 11.20
C GLU A 15 -1.09 26.62 9.79
N LEU A 16 0.24 26.75 9.71
CA LEU A 16 1.01 26.60 8.47
C LEU A 16 0.92 25.17 7.92
N VAL A 17 1.19 24.16 8.76
CA VAL A 17 1.15 22.74 8.39
C VAL A 17 -0.27 22.32 7.96
N LEU A 18 -1.30 22.80 8.65
CA LEU A 18 -2.69 22.52 8.26
C LEU A 18 -3.07 23.17 6.93
N SER A 19 -2.48 24.34 6.60
CA SER A 19 -2.72 25.02 5.32
C SER A 19 -2.03 24.31 4.16
N GLU A 20 -0.81 23.81 4.36
CA GLU A 20 -0.12 22.97 3.37
C GLU A 20 -0.86 21.65 3.13
N ALA A 21 -1.36 21.01 4.19
CA ALA A 21 -2.13 19.78 4.09
C ALA A 21 -3.44 19.96 3.31
N GLU A 22 -4.15 21.08 3.49
CA GLU A 22 -5.34 21.40 2.68
C GLU A 22 -4.99 21.57 1.21
N GLN A 23 -3.87 22.22 0.91
CA GLN A 23 -3.43 22.45 -0.46
C GLN A 23 -3.12 21.12 -1.17
N HIS A 24 -2.47 20.16 -0.49
CA HIS A 24 -2.23 18.82 -1.01
C HIS A 24 -3.52 18.02 -1.21
N CYS A 25 -4.48 18.11 -0.28
CA CYS A 25 -5.77 17.46 -0.48
C CYS A 25 -6.54 18.09 -1.65
N SER A 26 -6.47 19.42 -1.82
CA SER A 26 -7.10 20.12 -2.94
C SER A 26 -6.48 19.74 -4.29
N THR A 27 -5.16 19.62 -4.39
CA THR A 27 -4.51 19.16 -5.63
C THR A 27 -4.89 17.72 -5.94
N ALA A 28 -4.93 16.83 -4.95
CA ALA A 28 -5.40 15.46 -5.14
C ALA A 28 -6.83 15.42 -5.69
N LEU A 29 -7.74 16.24 -5.15
CA LEU A 29 -9.12 16.34 -5.62
C LEU A 29 -9.28 16.97 -7.01
N LYS A 30 -8.35 17.84 -7.43
CA LYS A 30 -8.31 18.38 -8.80
C LYS A 30 -7.96 17.30 -9.83
N HIS A 31 -7.06 16.38 -9.47
CA HIS A 31 -6.67 15.28 -10.33
C HIS A 31 -7.69 14.14 -10.29
N ARG A 32 -8.28 13.88 -9.13
CA ARG A 32 -9.24 12.80 -8.91
C ARG A 32 -10.33 13.22 -7.93
N ALA A 33 -11.47 13.65 -8.47
CA ALA A 33 -12.59 14.15 -7.67
C ALA A 33 -13.27 13.06 -6.80
N ASP A 34 -13.17 11.80 -7.21
CA ASP A 34 -13.68 10.59 -6.53
C ASP A 34 -12.71 10.01 -5.49
N TYR A 35 -11.62 10.72 -5.16
CA TYR A 35 -10.61 10.20 -4.25
C TYR A 35 -11.07 10.25 -2.78
N VAL A 36 -11.65 9.14 -2.32
CA VAL A 36 -12.25 8.97 -0.98
C VAL A 36 -11.31 9.37 0.15
N GLN A 37 -10.04 8.98 0.08
CA GLN A 37 -9.05 9.29 1.12
C GLN A 37 -8.81 10.80 1.25
N ALA A 38 -8.73 11.57 0.15
CA ALA A 38 -8.56 13.02 0.24
C ALA A 38 -9.75 13.73 0.90
N HIS A 39 -10.98 13.27 0.70
CA HIS A 39 -12.15 13.81 1.39
C HIS A 39 -12.13 13.51 2.90
N HIS A 40 -11.69 12.31 3.29
CA HIS A 40 -11.51 11.95 4.70
C HIS A 40 -10.38 12.77 5.36
N LEU A 41 -9.22 12.91 4.71
CA LEU A 41 -8.13 13.75 5.19
C LEU A 41 -8.56 15.22 5.31
N MET A 42 -9.34 15.73 4.36
CA MET A 42 -9.91 17.09 4.44
C MET A 42 -10.82 17.25 5.67
N GLY A 43 -11.61 16.24 6.01
CA GLY A 43 -12.41 16.22 7.23
C GLY A 43 -11.55 16.33 8.51
N ASN A 44 -10.45 15.58 8.57
CA ASN A 44 -9.51 15.63 9.70
C ASN A 44 -8.87 17.03 9.84
N ILE A 45 -8.44 17.61 8.72
CA ILE A 45 -7.82 18.93 8.70
C ILE A 45 -8.81 20.02 9.15
N LEU A 46 -10.06 19.96 8.68
CA LEU A 46 -11.11 20.89 9.09
C LEU A 46 -11.48 20.75 10.57
N MET A 47 -11.41 19.53 11.13
CA MET A 47 -11.60 19.31 12.55
C MET A 47 -10.47 19.96 13.37
N SER A 48 -9.22 19.79 12.94
CA SER A 48 -8.04 20.43 13.57
C SER A 48 -8.06 21.96 13.46
N LYS A 49 -8.70 22.52 12.42
CA LYS A 49 -8.95 23.97 12.29
C LYS A 49 -10.18 24.48 13.06
N GLY A 50 -10.85 23.63 13.84
CA GLY A 50 -12.02 23.99 14.62
C GLY A 50 -13.28 24.26 13.78
N LYS A 51 -13.38 23.67 12.57
CA LYS A 51 -14.53 23.81 11.66
C LYS A 51 -15.30 22.49 11.50
N PRO A 52 -15.99 22.00 12.55
CA PRO A 52 -16.69 20.72 12.52
C PRO A 52 -17.81 20.65 11.48
N ASP A 53 -18.50 21.76 11.22
CA ASP A 53 -19.58 21.83 10.22
C ASP A 53 -19.10 21.62 8.78
N ALA A 54 -17.84 21.99 8.50
CA ALA A 54 -17.21 21.73 7.22
C ALA A 54 -16.64 20.31 7.18
N ALA A 55 -16.07 19.83 8.29
CA ALA A 55 -15.53 18.48 8.42
C ALA A 55 -16.60 17.40 8.17
N THR A 56 -17.78 17.56 8.78
CA THR A 56 -18.91 16.64 8.61
C THR A 56 -19.35 16.50 7.15
N LYS A 57 -19.35 17.59 6.39
CA LYS A 57 -19.63 17.55 4.94
C LYS A 57 -18.58 16.75 4.18
N SER A 58 -17.30 16.95 4.49
CA SER A 58 -16.20 16.20 3.86
C SER A 58 -16.26 14.70 4.18
N TYR A 59 -16.59 14.32 5.42
CA TYR A 59 -16.79 12.91 5.77
C TYR A 59 -18.02 12.31 5.08
N ALA A 60 -19.14 13.04 5.05
CA ALA A 60 -20.34 12.58 4.35
C ALA A 60 -20.08 12.40 2.84
N LEU A 61 -19.28 13.26 2.22
CA LEU A 61 -18.84 13.08 0.84
C LEU A 61 -17.93 11.87 0.68
N ALA A 62 -17.00 11.63 1.61
CA ALA A 62 -16.15 10.44 1.59
C ALA A 62 -16.99 9.15 1.68
N GLU A 63 -17.96 9.10 2.59
CA GLU A 63 -18.89 7.97 2.73
C GLU A 63 -19.80 7.78 1.51
N ALA A 64 -20.32 8.89 0.96
CA ALA A 64 -21.14 8.86 -0.24
C ALA A 64 -20.34 8.39 -1.46
N LEU A 65 -19.07 8.82 -1.60
CA LEU A 65 -18.18 8.37 -2.67
C LEU A 65 -17.75 6.92 -2.46
N ALA A 66 -17.45 6.50 -1.24
CA ALA A 66 -17.18 5.09 -0.93
C ALA A 66 -18.39 4.21 -1.28
N THR A 67 -19.59 4.64 -0.90
CA THR A 67 -20.84 3.94 -1.22
C THR A 67 -21.13 3.98 -2.72
N SER A 68 -20.88 5.10 -3.39
CA SER A 68 -21.08 5.26 -4.84
C SER A 68 -20.06 4.45 -5.64
N LEU A 69 -18.82 4.30 -5.20
CA LEU A 69 -17.87 3.37 -5.78
C LEU A 69 -18.35 1.92 -5.63
N VAL A 70 -18.99 1.58 -4.50
CA VAL A 70 -19.64 0.27 -4.30
C VAL A 70 -20.89 0.10 -5.18
N VAL A 71 -21.71 1.13 -5.36
CA VAL A 71 -22.99 1.07 -6.10
C VAL A 71 -22.81 1.23 -7.62
N ASN A 72 -21.86 2.03 -8.09
CA ASN A 72 -21.51 2.09 -9.52
C ASN A 72 -20.89 0.78 -10.00
N ASN A 73 -20.20 0.07 -9.11
CA ASN A 73 -19.80 -1.33 -9.34
C ASN A 73 -21.00 -2.31 -9.29
N ALA A 74 -22.14 -1.93 -8.71
CA ALA A 74 -23.35 -2.75 -8.65
C ALA A 74 -24.28 -2.54 -9.86
N ALA A 75 -24.21 -1.40 -10.57
CA ALA A 75 -25.04 -1.12 -11.74
C ALA A 75 -24.50 -1.75 -13.06
N SER A 76 -23.30 -2.32 -13.04
CA SER A 76 -22.70 -3.08 -14.15
C SER A 76 -22.57 -4.58 -13.87
N ALA A 77 -23.27 -5.13 -12.87
CA ALA A 77 -23.11 -6.53 -12.47
C ALA A 77 -24.46 -7.24 -12.33
N SER A 78 -25.19 -7.35 -13.43
CA SER A 78 -25.94 -8.58 -13.69
C SER A 78 -24.92 -9.59 -14.23
N ASP A 79 -24.54 -10.56 -13.39
CA ASP A 79 -23.54 -11.59 -13.63
C ASP A 79 -22.09 -11.06 -13.68
N THR A 80 -21.31 -11.23 -12.60
CA THR A 80 -19.88 -11.62 -12.60
C THR A 80 -19.24 -11.53 -11.22
N ASP A 81 -18.28 -12.42 -11.00
CA ASP A 81 -17.45 -12.63 -9.81
C ASP A 81 -16.97 -11.35 -9.13
N ALA A 82 -17.01 -11.38 -7.79
CA ALA A 82 -16.49 -10.36 -6.89
C ALA A 82 -15.05 -9.98 -7.27
N ILE A 83 -14.88 -8.79 -7.85
CA ILE A 83 -13.56 -8.19 -8.07
C ILE A 83 -13.04 -7.75 -6.69
N LEU A 84 -12.22 -8.62 -6.08
CA LEU A 84 -11.41 -8.27 -4.93
C LEU A 84 -10.39 -7.20 -5.38
N PRO A 85 -10.14 -6.15 -4.59
CA PRO A 85 -9.22 -5.09 -4.99
C PRO A 85 -7.81 -5.68 -5.18
N THR A 86 -7.24 -5.46 -6.36
CA THR A 86 -5.84 -5.80 -6.72
C THR A 86 -4.82 -4.85 -6.07
N PHE A 87 -5.29 -3.91 -5.23
CA PHE A 87 -4.47 -2.86 -4.63
C PHE A 87 -3.89 -3.30 -3.29
N LEU A 88 -2.56 -3.22 -3.18
CA LEU A 88 -1.81 -3.34 -1.93
C LEU A 88 -1.88 -2.03 -1.12
N ASP A 89 -3.07 -1.49 -0.91
CA ASP A 89 -3.23 -0.31 -0.06
C ASP A 89 -3.28 -0.73 1.42
N GLY A 90 -2.54 -0.02 2.25
CA GLY A 90 -2.66 -0.15 3.70
C GLY A 90 -3.95 0.49 4.19
N VAL A 91 -4.79 -0.25 4.91
CA VAL A 91 -6.00 0.30 5.54
C VAL A 91 -5.70 0.73 6.97
N ARG A 92 -5.25 -0.21 7.79
CA ARG A 92 -4.81 -0.01 9.18
C ARG A 92 -3.92 -1.17 9.59
N VAL A 93 -3.02 -0.95 10.55
CA VAL A 93 -2.19 -2.03 11.11
C VAL A 93 -3.10 -3.15 11.64
N GLY A 94 -2.81 -4.40 11.24
CA GLY A 94 -3.59 -5.59 11.56
C GLY A 94 -4.80 -5.85 10.67
N HIS A 95 -5.09 -5.00 9.68
CA HIS A 95 -6.15 -5.29 8.72
C HIS A 95 -5.76 -6.41 7.77
N VAL A 96 -6.66 -7.37 7.57
CA VAL A 96 -6.52 -8.47 6.62
C VAL A 96 -7.43 -8.21 5.44
N GLN A 97 -6.84 -8.05 4.26
CA GLN A 97 -7.56 -7.95 2.99
C GLN A 97 -7.36 -9.20 2.14
N GLN A 98 -8.37 -9.55 1.36
CA GLN A 98 -8.29 -10.66 0.41
C GLN A 98 -7.85 -10.12 -0.95
N LEU A 99 -6.74 -10.64 -1.46
CA LEU A 99 -6.18 -10.32 -2.77
C LEU A 99 -6.51 -11.46 -3.72
N GLN A 100 -7.11 -11.15 -4.87
CA GLN A 100 -7.12 -12.08 -6.01
C GLN A 100 -5.83 -11.94 -6.79
N LEU A 101 -5.15 -13.06 -6.99
CA LEU A 101 -4.03 -13.16 -7.92
C LEU A 101 -4.56 -13.51 -9.31
N GLU A 102 -3.75 -13.24 -10.34
CA GLU A 102 -4.09 -13.55 -11.74
C GLU A 102 -4.42 -15.03 -11.96
N ASP A 103 -3.87 -15.92 -11.14
CA ASP A 103 -4.12 -17.35 -11.21
C ASP A 103 -5.50 -17.76 -10.65
N GLY A 104 -6.37 -16.78 -10.33
CA GLY A 104 -7.69 -16.98 -9.74
C GLY A 104 -7.67 -17.38 -8.26
N THR A 105 -6.49 -17.52 -7.66
CA THR A 105 -6.36 -17.85 -6.23
C THR A 105 -6.52 -16.60 -5.38
N THR A 106 -7.16 -16.77 -4.22
CA THR A 106 -7.30 -15.70 -3.23
C THR A 106 -6.26 -15.87 -2.12
N ARG A 107 -5.58 -14.79 -1.75
CA ARG A 107 -4.60 -14.77 -0.65
C ARG A 107 -4.89 -13.65 0.32
N ALA A 108 -4.66 -13.92 1.59
CA ALA A 108 -4.80 -12.93 2.65
C ALA A 108 -3.53 -12.06 2.71
N ALA A 109 -3.70 -10.74 2.67
CA ALA A 109 -2.65 -9.78 2.95
C ALA A 109 -2.94 -9.02 4.24
N THR A 110 -1.98 -8.99 5.14
CA THR A 110 -2.08 -8.31 6.44
C THR A 110 -1.19 -7.07 6.44
N THR A 111 -1.75 -5.92 6.80
CA THR A 111 -0.97 -4.69 6.99
C THR A 111 -0.19 -4.76 8.31
N LEU A 112 1.14 -4.77 8.24
CA LEU A 112 2.02 -4.80 9.41
C LEU A 112 2.40 -3.40 9.90
N ALA A 113 2.58 -2.45 8.98
CA ALA A 113 2.91 -1.07 9.29
C ALA A 113 2.35 -0.15 8.21
N MET A 114 2.03 1.09 8.56
CA MET A 114 1.57 2.13 7.63
C MET A 114 2.70 3.08 7.20
N GLU A 115 3.72 3.25 8.04
CA GLU A 115 4.86 4.12 7.79
C GLU A 115 6.17 3.45 8.27
N PRO A 116 6.98 2.87 7.36
CA PRO A 116 6.66 2.61 5.95
C PRO A 116 5.51 1.60 5.82
N LEU A 117 4.83 1.60 4.66
CA LEU A 117 3.81 0.61 4.36
C LEU A 117 4.46 -0.76 4.24
N ILE A 118 4.16 -1.66 5.18
CA ILE A 118 4.63 -3.05 5.18
C ILE A 118 3.40 -3.95 5.16
N LEU A 119 3.36 -4.84 4.17
CA LEU A 119 2.30 -5.82 4.00
C LEU A 119 2.88 -7.23 4.02
N LYS A 120 2.23 -8.12 4.76
CA LYS A 120 2.53 -9.56 4.75
C LYS A 120 1.48 -10.27 3.90
N ILE A 121 1.90 -10.88 2.80
CA ILE A 121 1.02 -11.73 1.98
C ILE A 121 1.22 -13.18 2.41
N GLU A 122 0.16 -13.80 2.91
CA GLU A 122 0.21 -15.21 3.33
C GLU A 122 0.22 -16.12 2.11
N SER A 123 1.16 -17.07 2.10
CA SER A 123 1.23 -18.12 1.07
C SER A 123 1.26 -17.58 -0.37
N LEU A 124 2.07 -16.53 -0.61
CA LEU A 124 2.27 -15.95 -1.95
C LEU A 124 2.83 -16.96 -2.96
N LEU A 125 3.69 -17.85 -2.47
CA LEU A 125 4.25 -18.98 -3.20
C LEU A 125 3.69 -20.27 -2.58
N THR A 126 3.37 -21.24 -3.42
CA THR A 126 3.08 -22.62 -3.01
C THR A 126 4.36 -23.36 -2.63
N SER A 127 4.22 -24.52 -1.97
CA SER A 127 5.37 -25.39 -1.67
C SER A 127 6.12 -25.80 -2.93
N ASP A 128 5.37 -26.17 -3.97
CA ASP A 128 5.92 -26.73 -5.21
C ASP A 128 6.68 -25.66 -5.99
N GLU A 129 6.16 -24.42 -6.02
CA GLU A 129 6.86 -23.27 -6.60
C GLU A 129 8.14 -22.95 -5.82
N CYS A 130 8.14 -23.07 -4.49
CA CYS A 130 9.35 -22.89 -3.68
C CYS A 130 10.41 -23.96 -4.01
N ASP A 131 10.00 -25.23 -4.11
CA ASP A 131 10.90 -26.34 -4.40
C ASP A 131 11.51 -26.24 -5.81
N GLU A 132 10.71 -25.80 -6.79
CA GLU A 132 11.18 -25.55 -8.16
C GLU A 132 12.18 -24.39 -8.19
N LEU A 133 11.91 -23.27 -7.51
CA LEU A 133 12.86 -22.15 -7.39
C LEU A 133 14.18 -22.56 -6.74
N ILE A 134 14.12 -23.37 -5.67
CA ILE A 134 15.31 -23.88 -4.99
C ILE A 134 16.10 -24.80 -5.93
N SER A 135 15.41 -25.68 -6.65
CA SER A 135 16.04 -26.62 -7.60
C SER A 135 16.73 -25.89 -8.76
N LEU A 136 16.12 -24.82 -9.28
CA LEU A 136 16.71 -23.96 -10.31
C LEU A 136 17.94 -23.18 -9.78
N ALA A 137 17.88 -22.72 -8.54
CA ALA A 137 18.91 -21.88 -7.94
C ALA A 137 20.13 -22.67 -7.43
N ALA A 138 19.90 -23.80 -6.75
CA ALA A 138 20.90 -24.59 -6.03
C ALA A 138 22.21 -24.85 -6.81
N PRO A 139 22.20 -25.28 -8.09
CA PRO A 139 23.43 -25.57 -8.82
C PRO A 139 24.25 -24.32 -9.20
N ARG A 140 23.67 -23.12 -9.14
CA ARG A 140 24.27 -21.86 -9.64
C ARG A 140 24.56 -20.84 -8.56
N LEU A 141 24.30 -21.17 -7.30
CA LEU A 141 24.56 -20.30 -6.15
C LEU A 141 26.05 -19.96 -6.04
N LYS A 142 26.36 -18.67 -5.97
CA LYS A 142 27.71 -18.17 -5.72
C LYS A 142 27.74 -17.40 -4.41
N ALA A 143 28.83 -17.53 -3.68
CA ALA A 143 29.07 -16.72 -2.50
C ALA A 143 29.07 -15.23 -2.88
N SER A 144 28.40 -14.41 -2.09
CA SER A 144 28.44 -12.97 -2.24
C SER A 144 29.86 -12.45 -2.02
N LEU A 145 30.47 -11.84 -3.02
CA LEU A 145 31.76 -11.16 -2.90
C LEU A 145 31.56 -9.65 -3.08
N THR A 146 31.94 -8.87 -2.08
CA THR A 146 32.07 -7.41 -2.18
C THR A 146 33.52 -7.07 -2.53
N MET A 147 33.74 -6.26 -3.55
CA MET A 147 35.08 -5.82 -3.94
C MET A 147 35.66 -4.94 -2.81
N GLY A 148 36.74 -5.37 -2.14
CA GLY A 148 37.51 -4.52 -1.21
C GLY A 148 37.69 -4.96 0.24
N ASN A 149 37.19 -6.13 0.68
CA ASN A 149 37.56 -6.64 2.00
C ASN A 149 37.47 -8.17 2.06
N THR A 150 38.61 -8.83 2.24
CA THR A 150 38.79 -10.28 2.45
C THR A 150 38.42 -10.74 3.86
N THR A 151 37.48 -10.07 4.52
CA THR A 151 36.81 -10.56 5.72
C THR A 151 35.30 -10.45 5.54
N ALA A 152 34.68 -11.59 5.28
CA ALA A 152 33.27 -11.80 5.10
C ALA A 152 32.49 -11.55 6.40
N ALA A 153 32.34 -10.29 6.82
CA ALA A 153 31.76 -9.96 8.12
C ALA A 153 30.30 -9.49 8.10
N THR A 154 29.69 -9.18 6.95
CA THR A 154 28.32 -8.61 6.93
C THR A 154 27.29 -9.44 6.17
N ARG A 155 27.70 -10.32 5.23
CA ARG A 155 26.77 -11.15 4.46
C ARG A 155 27.37 -12.54 4.18
N THR A 156 26.81 -13.57 4.81
CA THR A 156 27.20 -14.99 4.63
C THR A 156 26.34 -15.73 3.62
N SER A 157 25.38 -15.06 2.99
CA SER A 157 24.46 -15.67 2.03
C SER A 157 25.11 -15.93 0.67
N SER A 158 24.77 -17.07 0.06
CA SER A 158 24.98 -17.32 -1.36
C SER A 158 23.77 -16.86 -2.17
N SER A 159 23.98 -16.37 -3.38
CA SER A 159 22.90 -15.85 -4.23
C SER A 159 23.12 -16.19 -5.71
N VAL A 160 22.03 -16.25 -6.47
CA VAL A 160 22.03 -16.38 -7.93
C VAL A 160 20.90 -15.49 -8.48
N PHE A 161 21.12 -14.93 -9.67
CA PHE A 161 20.07 -14.23 -10.41
C PHE A 161 19.42 -15.20 -11.39
N LEU A 162 18.08 -15.29 -11.35
CA LEU A 162 17.27 -16.11 -12.25
C LEU A 162 16.48 -15.17 -13.18
N PRO A 163 16.85 -15.03 -14.46
CA PRO A 163 16.09 -14.22 -15.41
C PRO A 163 14.77 -14.93 -15.78
N ALA A 164 13.70 -14.15 -15.96
CA ALA A 164 12.39 -14.72 -16.24
C ALA A 164 12.28 -15.51 -17.54
N SER A 165 13.18 -15.30 -18.51
CA SER A 165 13.20 -16.05 -19.77
C SER A 165 13.64 -17.52 -19.62
N GLU A 166 14.14 -17.93 -18.46
CA GLU A 166 14.69 -19.28 -18.27
C GLU A 166 13.65 -20.36 -17.91
N ALA A 167 12.53 -19.99 -17.28
CA ALA A 167 11.52 -20.94 -16.86
C ALA A 167 10.12 -20.34 -16.90
N ALA A 168 9.12 -21.15 -17.27
CA ALA A 168 7.72 -20.73 -17.30
C ALA A 168 7.25 -20.24 -15.92
N LEU A 169 7.69 -20.90 -14.84
CA LEU A 169 7.42 -20.47 -13.47
C LEU A 169 7.89 -19.02 -13.21
N LEU A 170 9.08 -18.66 -13.65
CA LEU A 170 9.65 -17.32 -13.41
C LEU A 170 8.87 -16.23 -14.15
N VAL A 171 8.39 -16.52 -15.38
CA VAL A 171 7.51 -15.61 -16.12
C VAL A 171 6.19 -15.39 -15.36
N THR A 172 5.56 -16.47 -14.91
CA THR A 172 4.31 -16.41 -14.14
C THR A 172 4.50 -15.63 -12.84
N LEU A 173 5.57 -15.92 -12.09
CA LEU A 173 5.87 -15.21 -10.85
C LEU A 173 6.19 -13.73 -11.08
N GLN A 174 6.94 -13.38 -12.13
CA GLN A 174 7.21 -11.98 -12.45
C GLN A 174 5.92 -11.22 -12.76
N ARG A 175 5.02 -11.81 -13.56
CA ARG A 175 3.73 -11.20 -13.88
C ARG A 175 2.85 -11.04 -12.64
N ARG A 176 2.77 -12.08 -11.81
CA ARG A 176 2.06 -12.09 -10.53
C ARG A 176 2.55 -10.98 -9.60
N LEU A 177 3.88 -10.85 -9.45
CA LEU A 177 4.49 -9.80 -8.62
C LEU A 177 4.28 -8.40 -9.19
N ALA A 178 4.39 -8.24 -10.51
CA ALA A 178 4.15 -6.96 -11.18
C ALA A 178 2.69 -6.51 -11.04
N ALA A 179 1.72 -7.43 -11.16
CA ALA A 179 0.30 -7.15 -10.93
C ALA A 179 0.04 -6.71 -9.48
N LEU A 180 0.65 -7.39 -8.50
CA LEU A 180 0.54 -7.03 -7.08
C LEU A 180 1.18 -5.67 -6.77
N ALA A 181 2.36 -5.39 -7.32
CA ALA A 181 3.12 -4.17 -7.06
C ALA A 181 2.72 -2.99 -7.97
N GLN A 182 1.82 -3.21 -8.94
CA GLN A 182 1.44 -2.24 -9.97
C GLN A 182 2.63 -1.66 -10.74
N LEU A 183 3.64 -2.51 -10.98
CA LEU A 183 4.82 -2.15 -11.73
C LEU A 183 4.66 -2.58 -13.19
N PRO A 184 5.08 -1.74 -14.15
CA PRO A 184 5.14 -2.17 -15.54
C PRO A 184 6.22 -3.26 -15.71
N LEU A 185 5.92 -4.24 -16.55
CA LEU A 185 6.83 -5.32 -16.97
C LEU A 185 7.76 -4.89 -18.10
#